data_AF-A0A7D6AAM6-F1
#
_entry.id   AF-A0A7D6AAM6-F1
#
_cell.length_a   1.000
_cell.length_b   1.000
_cell.length_c   1.000
_cell.angle_alpha   90.00
_cell.angle_beta   90.00
_cell.angle_gamma   90.00
#
_symmetry.space_group_name_H-M   'P 1'
#
loop_
_entity.id
_entity.type
_entity.pdbx_description
1 polymer ?
#
loop_
_entity_poly.entity_id
_entity_poly.type
_entity_poly.pdbx_seq_one_letter_code
_entity_poly.pdbx_strand_id
1 'polypeptide(L)'
;MAKQKKSAPQARQEMTGLELLGLRVSSMINHPIAQAQRWVTIHRLDTDGDMEWEEVMGLLAETPELDLTFNDDESVTVRWEAQNPADRDDLVVEKDWENEKLEEEAPF
;
A
#
# COMPACT_ATOMS: atom_id res chain seq x y z
N MET A 1 30.13 -35.57 23.63
CA MET A 1 29.13 -35.72 22.54
C MET A 1 28.23 -34.50 22.55
N ALA A 2 28.35 -33.61 21.56
CA ALA A 2 27.56 -32.38 21.47
C ALA A 2 26.26 -32.67 20.72
N LYS A 3 25.12 -32.49 21.40
CA LYS A 3 23.79 -32.79 20.86
C LYS A 3 23.31 -31.56 20.08
N GLN A 4 23.50 -31.62 18.76
CA GLN A 4 23.06 -30.59 17.82
C GLN A 4 21.53 -30.49 17.86
N LYS A 5 21.03 -29.36 18.39
CA LYS A 5 19.60 -29.04 18.41
C LYS A 5 19.18 -28.77 16.96
N LYS A 6 18.34 -29.66 16.42
CA LYS A 6 17.73 -29.49 15.11
C LYS A 6 16.73 -28.33 15.21
N SER A 7 16.99 -27.25 14.49
CA SER A 7 16.02 -26.17 14.29
C SER A 7 14.80 -26.76 13.58
N ALA A 8 13.64 -26.69 14.23
CA ALA A 8 12.38 -27.10 13.63
C ALA A 8 12.09 -26.24 12.39
N PRO A 9 11.54 -26.81 11.30
CA PRO A 9 11.07 -26.01 10.18
C PRO A 9 10.01 -25.05 10.70
N GLN A 10 10.25 -23.75 10.51
CA GLN A 10 9.30 -22.69 10.81
C GLN A 10 8.04 -23.02 10.01
N ALA A 11 6.96 -23.41 10.69
CA ALA A 11 5.68 -23.69 10.07
C ALA A 11 5.31 -22.46 9.25
N ARG A 12 5.32 -22.60 7.92
CA ARG A 12 4.90 -21.54 7.02
C ARG A 12 3.42 -21.39 7.27
N GLN A 13 3.05 -20.38 8.05
CA GLN A 13 1.66 -20.05 8.32
C GLN A 13 1.00 -19.85 6.96
N GLU A 14 0.12 -20.79 6.60
CA GLU A 14 -0.59 -20.73 5.33
C GLU A 14 -1.52 -19.53 5.43
N MET A 15 -1.20 -18.48 4.66
CA MET A 15 -2.03 -17.28 4.59
C MET A 15 -3.37 -17.67 3.99
N THR A 16 -4.45 -17.20 4.59
CA THR A 16 -5.82 -17.39 4.08
C THR A 16 -5.99 -16.69 2.73
N GLY A 17 -6.97 -17.11 1.93
CA GLY A 17 -7.28 -16.46 0.65
C GLY A 17 -7.53 -14.96 0.79
N LEU A 18 -8.20 -14.57 1.89
CA LEU A 18 -8.47 -13.16 2.22
C LEU A 18 -7.18 -12.38 2.45
N GLU A 19 -6.25 -12.94 3.24
CA GLU A 19 -4.96 -12.30 3.52
C GLU A 19 -4.10 -12.18 2.25
N LEU A 20 -4.15 -13.19 1.38
CA LEU A 20 -3.44 -13.17 0.10
C LEU A 20 -4.00 -12.10 -0.84
N LEU A 21 -5.32 -12.01 -0.97
CA LEU A 21 -5.97 -10.98 -1.77
C LEU A 21 -5.69 -9.59 -1.21
N GLY A 22 -5.87 -9.39 0.09
CA GLY A 22 -5.58 -8.12 0.76
C GLY A 22 -4.13 -7.68 0.57
N LEU A 23 -3.16 -8.60 0.69
CA LEU A 23 -1.76 -8.31 0.44
C LEU A 23 -1.51 -7.94 -1.03
N ARG A 24 -2.14 -8.63 -1.98
CA ARG A 24 -2.03 -8.31 -3.41
C ARG A 24 -2.56 -6.91 -3.69
N VAL A 25 -3.76 -6.60 -3.21
CA VAL A 25 -4.39 -5.28 -3.39
C VAL A 25 -3.53 -4.18 -2.75
N SER A 26 -3.05 -4.39 -1.52
CA SER A 26 -2.14 -3.46 -0.86
C SER A 26 -0.85 -3.25 -1.65
N SER A 27 -0.27 -4.32 -2.20
CA SER A 27 0.93 -4.23 -3.04
C SER A 27 0.66 -3.46 -4.34
N MET A 28 -0.52 -3.64 -4.95
CA MET A 28 -0.92 -2.90 -6.14
C MET A 28 -1.08 -1.41 -5.84
N ILE A 29 -1.75 -1.05 -4.74
CA ILE A 29 -1.95 0.35 -4.33
C ILE A 29 -0.59 1.00 -4.03
N ASN A 30 0.29 0.33 -3.30
CA ASN A 30 1.61 0.84 -2.93
C ASN A 30 2.62 0.83 -4.10
N HIS A 31 2.24 0.33 -5.28
CA HIS A 31 3.13 0.31 -6.43
C HIS A 31 3.47 1.74 -6.88
N PRO A 32 4.73 2.07 -7.24
CA PRO A 32 5.12 3.45 -7.58
C PRO A 32 4.28 4.07 -8.69
N ILE A 33 3.95 3.27 -9.71
CA ILE A 33 3.11 3.73 -10.83
C ILE A 33 1.69 4.02 -10.34
N ALA A 34 1.14 3.16 -9.49
CA ALA A 34 -0.19 3.33 -8.91
C ALA A 34 -0.28 4.58 -8.04
N GLN A 35 0.74 4.82 -7.21
CA GLN A 35 0.85 6.04 -6.40
C GLN A 35 0.98 7.30 -7.26
N ALA A 36 1.67 7.23 -8.40
CA ALA A 36 1.80 8.37 -9.31
C ALA A 36 0.49 8.66 -10.08
N GLN A 37 -0.16 7.63 -10.61
CA GLN A 37 -1.39 7.77 -11.40
C GLN A 37 -2.65 7.91 -10.53
N ARG A 38 -2.57 7.54 -9.25
CA ARG A 38 -3.64 7.56 -8.25
C ARG A 38 -4.80 6.62 -8.53
N TRP A 39 -4.52 5.50 -9.18
CA TRP A 39 -5.50 4.46 -9.43
C TRP A 39 -4.88 3.10 -9.69
N VAL A 40 -5.64 2.03 -9.45
CA VAL A 40 -5.30 0.65 -9.83
C VAL A 40 -6.52 -0.06 -10.37
N THR A 41 -6.32 -0.99 -11.31
CA THR A 41 -7.36 -1.92 -11.75
C THR A 41 -7.04 -3.31 -11.22
N ILE A 42 -7.86 -3.77 -10.28
CA ILE A 42 -7.74 -5.06 -9.62
C ILE A 42 -8.56 -6.05 -10.42
N HIS A 43 -7.90 -7.07 -10.98
CA HIS A 43 -8.58 -8.18 -11.62
C HIS A 43 -8.75 -9.31 -10.60
N ARG A 44 -9.88 -10.00 -10.66
CA ARG A 44 -10.13 -11.21 -9.88
C ARG A 44 -9.33 -12.37 -10.47
N LEU A 45 -8.64 -13.14 -9.62
CA LEU A 45 -7.90 -14.34 -9.99
C LEU A 45 -8.65 -15.60 -9.55
N ASP A 46 -8.31 -16.75 -10.14
CA ASP A 46 -8.86 -18.06 -9.74
C ASP A 46 -8.60 -18.42 -8.27
N THR A 47 -7.60 -17.80 -7.64
CA THR A 47 -7.28 -17.97 -6.22
C THR A 47 -8.16 -17.14 -5.30
N ASP A 48 -8.90 -16.16 -5.84
CA ASP A 48 -9.75 -15.26 -5.09
C ASP A 48 -11.17 -15.82 -5.07
N GLY A 49 -11.53 -16.45 -3.95
CA GLY A 49 -12.91 -16.90 -3.73
C GLY A 49 -13.88 -15.71 -3.71
N ASP A 50 -15.15 -15.99 -4.01
CA ASP A 50 -16.19 -14.96 -4.08
C ASP A 50 -16.30 -14.20 -2.75
N MET A 51 -16.28 -14.93 -1.63
CA MET A 51 -16.38 -14.35 -0.30
C MET A 51 -15.20 -13.43 0.00
N GLU A 52 -13.97 -13.86 -0.26
CA GLU A 52 -12.79 -13.05 -0.05
C GLU A 52 -12.81 -11.78 -0.91
N TRP A 53 -13.25 -11.92 -2.16
CA TRP A 53 -13.39 -10.81 -3.09
C TRP A 53 -14.43 -9.79 -2.61
N GLU A 54 -15.62 -10.25 -2.24
CA GLU A 54 -16.70 -9.41 -1.72
C GLU A 54 -16.28 -8.66 -0.46
N GLU A 55 -15.60 -9.33 0.47
CA GLU A 55 -15.11 -8.70 1.70
C GLU A 55 -14.08 -7.61 1.42
N VAL A 56 -13.08 -7.88 0.57
CA VAL A 56 -12.04 -6.87 0.25
C VAL A 56 -12.62 -5.70 -0.53
N MET A 57 -13.50 -5.95 -1.51
CA MET A 57 -14.16 -4.88 -2.25
C MET A 57 -15.12 -4.09 -1.36
N GLY A 58 -15.79 -4.74 -0.42
CA GLY A 58 -16.65 -4.11 0.58
C GLY A 58 -15.88 -3.10 1.43
N LEU A 59 -14.74 -3.52 2.00
CA LEU A 59 -13.89 -2.64 2.81
C LEU A 59 -13.38 -1.42 2.02
N LEU A 60 -13.02 -1.61 0.75
CA LEU A 60 -12.61 -0.52 -0.11
C LEU A 60 -13.78 0.43 -0.41
N ALA A 61 -14.97 -0.09 -0.67
CA ALA A 61 -16.18 0.70 -0.93
C ALA A 61 -16.65 1.48 0.31
N GLU A 62 -16.41 0.96 1.52
CA GLU A 62 -16.69 1.65 2.78
C GLU A 62 -15.73 2.83 3.03
N THR A 63 -14.61 2.91 2.31
CA THR A 63 -13.65 3.99 2.44
C THR A 63 -14.07 5.17 1.56
N PRO A 64 -14.56 6.29 2.14
CA PRO A 64 -15.17 7.38 1.37
C PRO A 64 -14.18 8.15 0.49
N GLU A 65 -12.88 8.02 0.76
CA GLU A 65 -11.80 8.63 -0.02
C GLU A 65 -11.47 7.85 -1.30
N LEU A 66 -12.04 6.65 -1.47
CA LEU A 66 -11.84 5.80 -2.62
C LEU A 66 -13.03 5.87 -3.57
N ASP A 67 -12.74 6.06 -4.85
CA ASP A 67 -13.70 5.96 -5.95
C ASP A 67 -13.56 4.58 -6.60
N LEU A 68 -14.60 3.75 -6.47
CA LEU A 68 -14.62 2.39 -7.01
C LEU A 68 -15.47 2.35 -8.28
N THR A 69 -14.88 1.88 -9.37
CA THR A 69 -15.55 1.64 -10.66
C THR A 69 -15.50 0.15 -10.98
N PHE A 70 -16.65 -0.49 -11.09
CA PHE A 70 -16.79 -1.87 -11.53
C PHE A 70 -16.81 -1.92 -13.06
N ASN A 71 -15.89 -2.67 -13.66
CA ASN A 71 -15.77 -2.81 -15.12
C ASN A 71 -16.53 -4.05 -15.61
N ASP A 72 -16.81 -4.12 -16.92
CA ASP A 72 -17.51 -5.25 -17.54
C ASP A 72 -16.68 -6.56 -17.58
N ASP A 73 -15.37 -6.47 -17.32
CA ASP A 73 -14.41 -7.60 -17.34
C ASP A 73 -14.12 -8.22 -15.97
N GLU A 74 -15.03 -8.05 -15.00
CA GLU A 74 -14.89 -8.54 -13.61
C GLU A 74 -13.73 -7.89 -12.82
N SER A 75 -13.13 -6.82 -13.37
CA SER A 75 -12.15 -6.00 -12.66
C SER A 75 -12.78 -4.78 -11.98
N VAL A 76 -12.15 -4.35 -10.89
CA VAL A 76 -12.53 -3.14 -10.17
C VAL A 76 -11.40 -2.13 -10.25
N THR A 77 -11.70 -0.95 -10.77
CA THR A 77 -10.79 0.18 -10.76
C THR A 77 -11.00 0.98 -9.47
N VAL A 78 -9.95 1.10 -8.67
CA VAL A 78 -9.92 1.86 -7.42
C VAL A 78 -9.10 3.13 -7.66
N ARG A 79 -9.71 4.29 -7.45
CA ARG A 79 -9.11 5.62 -7.59
C ARG A 79 -9.06 6.32 -6.24
N TRP A 80 -8.03 7.13 -6.02
CA TRP A 80 -7.92 7.97 -4.82
C TRP A 80 -7.38 9.35 -5.18
N GLU A 81 -7.60 10.34 -4.33
CA GLU A 81 -7.09 11.70 -4.55
C GLU A 81 -5.66 11.85 -4.00
N ALA A 82 -4.91 12.83 -4.51
CA ALA A 82 -3.66 13.23 -3.89
C ALA A 82 -3.96 13.97 -2.59
N GLN A 83 -3.63 13.36 -1.45
CA GLN A 83 -3.68 14.04 -0.15
C GLN A 83 -2.80 15.30 -0.23
N ASN A 84 -3.38 16.45 0.08
CA ASN A 84 -2.65 17.71 0.13
C ASN A 84 -1.57 17.58 1.21
N PRO A 85 -0.29 17.93 0.97
CA PRO A 85 0.77 17.77 1.97
C PRO A 85 0.51 18.55 3.26
N ALA A 86 -0.36 19.58 3.25
CA ALA A 86 -0.78 20.29 4.46
C ALA A 86 -1.82 19.54 5.31
N ASP A 87 -2.42 18.47 4.77
CA ASP A 87 -3.38 17.59 5.46
C ASP A 87 -2.68 16.33 6.03
N ARG A 88 -1.41 16.12 5.67
CA ARG A 88 -0.59 15.05 6.25
C ARG A 88 0.06 15.52 7.56
N ASP A 89 -0.53 15.14 8.68
CA ASP A 89 0.09 15.26 10.02
C ASP A 89 1.42 14.48 10.15
N ASP A 90 1.75 13.58 9.21
CA ASP A 90 2.98 12.79 9.21
C ASP A 90 4.19 13.44 8.51
N LEU A 91 3.97 14.47 7.69
CA LEU A 91 5.04 15.16 6.95
C LEU A 91 5.51 16.40 7.72
N VAL A 92 6.06 16.20 8.92
CA VAL A 92 6.92 17.22 9.54
C VAL A 92 8.23 17.25 8.76
N VAL A 93 8.24 17.96 7.63
CA VAL A 93 9.49 18.34 6.97
C VAL A 93 10.13 19.39 7.87
N GLU A 94 11.08 18.96 8.70
CA GLU A 94 11.97 19.85 9.44
C GLU A 94 12.66 20.78 8.43
N LYS A 95 12.09 21.98 8.31
CA LYS A 95 12.53 23.08 7.45
C LYS A 95 13.79 23.73 8.04
N ASP A 96 14.80 22.94 8.35
CA ASP A 96 16.03 23.39 9.03
C ASP A 96 17.27 23.32 8.11
N TRP A 97 17.20 22.60 6.99
CA TRP A 97 18.33 22.45 6.07
C TRP A 97 18.71 23.72 5.26
N GLU A 98 17.78 24.66 5.04
CA GLU A 98 18.07 25.82 4.18
C GLU A 98 18.64 27.06 4.92
N ASN A 99 18.64 27.10 6.26
CA ASN A 99 19.05 28.31 6.99
C ASN A 99 20.54 28.36 7.39
N GLU A 100 21.29 27.25 7.37
CA GLU A 100 22.68 27.24 7.87
C GLU A 100 23.73 27.62 6.80
N LYS A 101 23.36 27.70 5.52
CA LYS A 101 24.35 27.88 4.43
C LYS A 101 24.58 29.33 3.96
N LEU A 102 24.17 30.34 4.74
CA LEU A 102 24.22 31.76 4.35
C LEU A 102 25.14 32.66 5.18
N GLU A 103 25.93 32.14 6.13
CA GLU A 103 26.78 32.98 7.01
C GLU A 103 28.31 32.75 6.89
N GLU A 104 28.82 32.33 5.74
CA GLU A 104 30.27 32.48 5.45
C GLU A 104 30.53 33.21 4.14
N GLU A 105 30.03 34.44 4.03
CA GLU A 105 30.64 35.45 3.16
C GLU A 105 31.71 36.23 3.93
N ALA A 106 32.94 35.71 3.90
CA ALA A 106 34.15 36.54 3.88
C ALA A 106 34.92 36.13 2.61
N PRO A 107 35.53 37.03 1.80
CA PRO A 107 36.23 38.24 2.26
C PRO A 107 36.20 39.46 1.32
N PHE A 108 36.62 40.62 1.84
CA PHE A 108 37.53 41.54 1.13
C PHE A 108 38.55 42.12 2.11
#